data_AF-A0A1G6NYW9-F1
#
_entry.id   AF-A0A1G6NYW9-F1
#
_cell.length_a   1.000
_cell.length_b   1.000
_cell.length_c   1.000
_cell.angle_alpha   90.00
_cell.angle_beta   90.00
_cell.angle_gamma   90.00
#
_symmetry.space_group_name_H-M   'P 1'
#
loop_
_entity.id
_entity.type
_entity.pdbx_description
1 polymer ?
#
loop_
_entity_poly.entity_id
_entity_poly.type
_entity_poly.pdbx_seq_one_letter_code
_entity_poly.pdbx_strand_id
1 'polypeptide(L)'
;MNVPARAAGCALALVGWSNWLLPALRLGPDGRAAANTALAVGFTGLALGSGASVAELGLELRRGLPRAAAVAAVPALAYAAALAVPSLTAPLLAPRIGEPPIRGRAEFARWVGVQIPFGTVLAEELLFRSVLHAQVRRAWPRAGGAVGALAFGLWHVRPARVAGDPVAATVAVTAASGLLFDRLRRDGGVLAPMLLHLSVNVGGALAARWAAGRLAR
;
A
#
# COMPACT_ATOMS: atom_id res chain seq x y z
N MET A 1 -27.55 -5.73 -8.41
CA MET A 1 -26.45 -6.73 -8.45
C MET A 1 -26.37 -7.47 -7.11
N ASN A 2 -26.16 -8.79 -7.12
CA ASN A 2 -25.98 -9.56 -5.87
C ASN A 2 -24.62 -9.25 -5.20
N VAL A 3 -24.44 -9.67 -3.93
CA VAL A 3 -23.23 -9.38 -3.14
C VAL A 3 -21.95 -9.95 -3.79
N PRO A 4 -21.90 -11.21 -4.26
CA PRO A 4 -20.71 -11.76 -4.91
C PRO A 4 -20.31 -11.03 -6.19
N ALA A 5 -21.26 -10.67 -7.05
CA ALA A 5 -20.96 -9.93 -8.28
C ALA A 5 -20.36 -8.55 -8.01
N ARG A 6 -20.85 -7.83 -6.98
CA ARG A 6 -20.28 -6.54 -6.57
C ARG A 6 -18.84 -6.69 -6.06
N ALA A 7 -18.57 -7.70 -5.23
CA ALA A 7 -17.23 -7.97 -4.71
C ALA A 7 -16.24 -8.34 -5.82
N ALA A 8 -16.65 -9.23 -6.75
CA ALA A 8 -15.86 -9.57 -7.93
C ALA A 8 -15.60 -8.35 -8.82
N GLY A 9 -16.64 -7.58 -9.12
CA GLY A 9 -16.56 -6.37 -9.94
C GLY A 9 -15.63 -5.32 -9.32
N CYS A 10 -15.68 -5.13 -8.00
CA CYS A 10 -14.75 -4.25 -7.30
C CYS A 10 -13.30 -4.74 -7.43
N ALA A 11 -13.02 -6.03 -7.14
CA ALA A 11 -11.69 -6.60 -7.30
C ALA A 11 -11.13 -6.40 -8.72
N LEU A 12 -11.93 -6.73 -9.74
CA LEU A 12 -11.57 -6.57 -11.14
C LEU A 12 -11.36 -5.12 -11.52
N ALA A 13 -12.19 -4.19 -11.02
CA ALA A 13 -12.04 -2.76 -11.28
C ALA A 13 -10.74 -2.20 -10.70
N LEU A 14 -10.32 -2.66 -9.51
CA LEU A 14 -9.04 -2.24 -8.91
C LEU A 14 -7.85 -2.77 -9.72
N VAL A 15 -7.85 -4.06 -10.08
CA VAL A 15 -6.81 -4.62 -10.96
C VAL A 15 -6.80 -3.89 -12.31
N GLY A 16 -7.99 -3.61 -12.84
CA GLY A 16 -8.30 -2.76 -14.00
C GLY A 16 -7.62 -1.39 -13.97
N TRP A 17 -7.83 -0.71 -12.85
CA TRP A 17 -7.33 0.63 -12.59
C TRP A 17 -5.81 0.69 -12.63
N SER A 18 -5.12 -0.12 -11.84
CA SER A 18 -3.65 -0.05 -11.72
C SER A 18 -2.94 -0.48 -13.00
N ASN A 19 -3.46 -1.50 -13.69
CA ASN A 19 -2.75 -2.11 -14.80
C ASN A 19 -3.02 -1.48 -16.17
N TRP A 20 -4.19 -0.86 -16.34
CA TRP A 20 -4.62 -0.32 -17.63
C TRP A 20 -5.09 1.13 -17.55
N LEU A 21 -6.06 1.44 -16.69
CA LEU A 21 -6.71 2.75 -16.69
C LEU A 21 -5.74 3.87 -16.27
N LEU A 22 -5.12 3.76 -15.10
CA LEU A 22 -4.19 4.75 -14.58
C LEU A 22 -2.98 4.98 -15.52
N PRO A 23 -2.33 3.92 -16.07
CA PRO A 23 -1.31 4.11 -17.10
C PRO A 23 -1.81 4.81 -18.37
N ALA A 24 -3.04 4.54 -18.81
CA ALA A 24 -3.60 5.16 -20.01
C ALA A 24 -3.83 6.67 -19.85
N LEU A 25 -4.02 7.15 -18.63
CA LEU A 25 -4.16 8.59 -18.33
C LEU A 25 -2.83 9.37 -18.50
N ARG A 26 -1.69 8.67 -18.64
CA ARG A 26 -0.34 9.28 -18.85
C ARG A 26 0.01 10.38 -17.83
N LEU A 27 -0.52 10.27 -16.61
CA LEU A 27 -0.30 11.25 -15.56
C LEU A 27 1.14 11.18 -15.02
N GLY A 28 1.70 12.34 -14.69
CA GLY A 28 2.93 12.44 -13.91
C GLY A 28 2.76 11.90 -12.48
N PRO A 29 3.84 11.79 -11.68
CA PRO A 29 3.79 11.23 -10.32
C PRO A 29 2.73 11.86 -9.42
N ASP A 30 2.63 13.20 -9.41
CA ASP A 30 1.66 13.93 -8.60
C ASP A 30 0.21 13.66 -9.06
N GLY A 31 -0.01 13.64 -10.38
CA GLY A 31 -1.32 13.32 -10.96
C GLY A 31 -1.75 11.88 -10.64
N ARG A 32 -0.83 10.92 -10.68
CA ARG A 32 -1.12 9.53 -10.28
C ARG A 32 -1.48 9.43 -8.80
N ALA A 33 -0.72 10.13 -7.94
CA ALA A 33 -1.01 10.16 -6.50
C ALA A 33 -2.40 10.76 -6.23
N ALA A 34 -2.74 11.87 -6.89
CA ALA A 34 -4.06 12.48 -6.79
C ALA A 34 -5.17 11.56 -7.30
N ALA A 35 -4.99 10.91 -8.44
CA ALA A 35 -5.99 10.00 -9.03
C ALA A 35 -6.25 8.78 -8.12
N ASN A 36 -5.20 8.15 -7.58
CA ASN A 36 -5.33 7.05 -6.63
C ASN A 36 -6.04 7.48 -5.35
N THR A 37 -5.67 8.66 -4.81
CA THR A 37 -6.30 9.22 -3.61
C THR A 37 -7.80 9.48 -3.86
N ALA A 38 -8.13 10.10 -4.99
CA ALA A 38 -9.52 10.39 -5.36
C ALA A 38 -10.35 9.12 -5.53
N LEU A 39 -9.80 8.09 -6.19
CA LEU A 39 -10.45 6.78 -6.33
C LEU A 39 -10.74 6.17 -4.95
N ALA A 40 -9.75 6.16 -4.07
CA ALA A 40 -9.84 5.57 -2.74
C ALA A 40 -10.86 6.26 -1.84
N VAL A 41 -10.83 7.60 -1.78
CA VAL A 41 -11.81 8.40 -1.04
C VAL A 41 -13.20 8.24 -1.64
N GLY A 42 -13.31 8.27 -2.97
CA GLY A 42 -14.58 8.09 -3.69
C GLY A 42 -15.22 6.73 -3.42
N PHE A 43 -14.47 5.64 -3.55
CA PHE A 43 -14.97 4.28 -3.26
C PHE A 43 -15.36 4.11 -1.78
N THR A 44 -14.60 4.72 -0.87
CA THR A 44 -14.92 4.70 0.57
C THR A 44 -16.22 5.47 0.85
N GLY A 45 -16.38 6.66 0.27
CA GLY A 45 -17.58 7.48 0.39
C GLY A 45 -18.83 6.79 -0.20
N LEU A 46 -18.68 6.17 -1.37
CA LEU A 46 -19.76 5.37 -1.99
C LEU A 46 -20.15 4.17 -1.12
N ALA A 47 -19.18 3.48 -0.52
CA ALA A 47 -19.46 2.37 0.38
C ALA A 47 -20.29 2.84 1.60
N LEU A 48 -19.87 3.94 2.25
CA LEU A 48 -20.62 4.56 3.35
C LEU A 48 -22.02 5.00 2.92
N GLY A 49 -22.14 5.70 1.80
CA GLY A 49 -23.43 6.17 1.26
C GLY A 49 -24.37 5.01 0.85
N SER A 50 -23.81 3.83 0.57
CA SER A 50 -24.57 2.62 0.27
C SER A 50 -24.92 1.78 1.50
N GLY A 51 -24.64 2.26 2.71
CA GLY A 51 -25.02 1.65 3.99
C GLY A 51 -23.93 0.81 4.67
N ALA A 52 -22.69 0.81 4.18
CA ALA A 52 -21.58 0.21 4.92
C ALA A 52 -21.29 1.03 6.20
N SER A 53 -21.04 0.36 7.31
CA SER A 53 -20.70 1.05 8.56
C SER A 53 -19.21 1.40 8.67
N VAL A 54 -18.87 2.38 9.51
CA VAL A 54 -17.49 2.73 9.87
C VAL A 54 -16.71 1.51 10.40
N ALA A 55 -17.38 0.64 11.17
CA ALA A 55 -16.78 -0.58 11.71
C ALA A 55 -16.52 -1.64 10.62
N GLU A 56 -17.46 -1.84 9.70
CA GLU A 56 -17.30 -2.73 8.54
C GLU A 56 -16.10 -2.30 7.69
N LEU A 57 -15.97 -1.01 7.42
CA LEU A 57 -14.86 -0.42 6.67
C LEU A 57 -13.56 -0.30 7.49
N GLY A 58 -13.63 -0.39 8.82
CA GLY A 58 -12.44 -0.35 9.68
C GLY A 58 -11.90 1.03 9.96
N LEU A 59 -12.77 2.02 9.86
CA LEU A 59 -12.44 3.44 9.99
C LEU A 59 -12.54 3.90 11.46
N GLU A 60 -12.59 2.97 12.42
CA GLU A 60 -12.55 3.26 13.86
C GLU A 60 -11.11 3.58 14.33
N LEU A 61 -10.52 4.62 13.74
CA LEU A 61 -9.08 4.91 13.81
C LEU A 61 -8.54 5.01 15.25
N ARG A 62 -9.32 5.63 16.15
CA ARG A 62 -8.93 5.84 17.55
C ARG A 62 -8.71 4.53 18.31
N ARG A 63 -9.54 3.51 18.05
CA ARG A 63 -9.42 2.19 18.68
C ARG A 63 -8.19 1.43 18.19
N GLY A 64 -7.83 1.65 16.93
CA GLY A 64 -6.69 1.01 16.28
C GLY A 64 -5.32 1.59 16.64
N LEU A 65 -5.27 2.82 17.16
CA LEU A 65 -4.03 3.59 17.27
C LEU A 65 -2.91 2.91 18.08
N PRO A 66 -3.15 2.34 19.28
CA PRO A 66 -2.08 1.69 20.05
C PRO A 66 -1.46 0.52 19.28
N ARG A 67 -2.30 -0.30 18.64
CA ARG A 67 -1.85 -1.43 17.84
C ARG A 67 -1.12 -0.96 16.57
N ALA A 68 -1.65 0.06 15.92
CA ALA A 68 -1.05 0.65 14.73
C ALA A 68 0.36 1.21 15.02
N ALA A 69 0.53 1.89 16.17
CA ALA A 69 1.83 2.37 16.62
C ALA A 69 2.79 1.21 16.91
N ALA A 70 2.33 0.16 17.60
CA ALA A 70 3.15 -1.01 17.91
C ALA A 70 3.67 -1.72 16.65
N VAL A 71 2.82 -1.93 15.65
CA VAL A 71 3.26 -2.60 14.40
C VAL A 71 4.16 -1.72 13.54
N ALA A 72 3.95 -0.40 13.54
CA ALA A 72 4.80 0.54 12.81
C ALA A 72 6.19 0.71 13.44
N ALA A 73 6.33 0.47 14.74
CA ALA A 73 7.61 0.49 15.42
C ALA A 73 8.56 -0.60 14.92
N VAL A 74 8.04 -1.76 14.47
CA VAL A 74 8.86 -2.90 14.02
C VAL A 74 9.79 -2.54 12.85
N PRO A 75 9.30 -2.08 11.68
CA PRO A 75 10.20 -1.67 10.58
C PRO A 75 11.04 -0.45 10.94
N ALA A 76 10.52 0.49 11.74
CA ALA A 76 11.30 1.65 12.16
C ALA A 76 12.54 1.25 12.97
N LEU A 77 12.38 0.32 13.93
CA LEU A 77 13.48 -0.25 14.71
C LEU A 77 14.41 -1.09 13.84
N ALA A 78 13.87 -1.86 12.89
CA ALA A 78 14.69 -2.63 11.95
C ALA A 78 15.59 -1.73 11.09
N TYR A 79 15.06 -0.61 10.57
CA TYR A 79 15.86 0.37 9.84
C TYR A 79 16.89 1.07 10.74
N ALA A 80 16.52 1.43 11.98
CA ALA A 80 17.46 2.00 12.93
C ALA A 80 18.63 1.05 13.22
N ALA A 81 18.34 -0.24 13.43
CA ALA A 81 19.35 -1.27 13.63
C ALA A 81 20.23 -1.45 12.38
N ALA A 82 19.64 -1.50 11.18
CA ALA A 82 20.37 -1.62 9.93
C ALA A 82 21.32 -0.42 9.68
N LEU A 83 20.92 0.78 10.09
CA LEU A 83 21.76 1.99 10.00
C LEU A 83 22.82 2.09 11.10
N ALA A 84 22.63 1.41 12.24
CA ALA A 84 23.59 1.37 13.33
C ALA A 84 24.70 0.33 13.09
N VAL A 85 24.40 -0.74 12.35
CA VAL A 85 25.32 -1.84 12.08
C VAL A 85 25.77 -1.82 10.60
N PRO A 86 27.02 -1.43 10.30
CA PRO A 86 27.49 -1.28 8.92
C PRO A 86 27.29 -2.53 8.03
N SER A 87 27.46 -3.73 8.59
CA SER A 87 27.26 -4.98 7.85
C SER A 87 25.81 -5.21 7.39
N LEU A 88 24.84 -4.54 8.02
CA LEU A 88 23.42 -4.61 7.67
C LEU A 88 22.99 -3.50 6.70
N THR A 89 23.90 -2.62 6.27
CA THR A 89 23.57 -1.48 5.40
C THR A 89 23.53 -1.87 3.92
N ALA A 90 24.19 -2.96 3.51
CA ALA A 90 24.28 -3.37 2.10
C ALA A 90 22.92 -3.50 1.38
N PRO A 91 21.86 -4.10 1.98
CA PRO A 91 20.54 -4.15 1.35
C PRO A 91 19.90 -2.78 1.11
N LEU A 92 20.19 -1.78 1.96
CA LEU A 92 19.65 -0.41 1.81
C LEU A 92 20.29 0.36 0.65
N LEU A 93 21.48 -0.08 0.22
CA LEU A 93 22.25 0.52 -0.86
C LEU A 93 22.08 -0.22 -2.19
N ALA A 94 21.39 -1.37 -2.18
CA ALA A 94 21.14 -2.14 -3.38
C ALA A 94 20.39 -1.28 -4.41
N PRO A 95 20.88 -1.18 -5.66
CA PRO A 95 20.22 -0.43 -6.71
C PRO A 95 18.79 -0.95 -6.91
N ARG A 96 17.81 -0.04 -6.89
CA ARG A 96 16.46 -0.36 -7.33
C ARG A 96 16.43 -0.24 -8.84
N ILE A 97 16.25 -1.37 -9.52
CA ILE A 97 16.10 -1.40 -10.97
C ILE A 97 14.82 -0.63 -11.33
N GLY A 98 14.84 0.14 -12.41
CA GLY A 98 13.65 0.77 -13.01
C GLY A 98 13.01 1.95 -12.28
N GLU A 99 13.43 2.33 -11.06
CA GLU A 99 13.00 3.59 -10.45
C GLU A 99 13.74 4.78 -11.10
N PRO A 100 13.03 5.82 -11.62
CA PRO A 100 13.70 7.03 -12.08
C PRO A 100 14.48 7.64 -10.91
N PRO A 101 15.75 8.06 -11.11
CA PRO A 101 16.53 8.62 -10.03
C PRO A 101 15.83 9.89 -9.54
N ILE A 102 15.50 9.94 -8.25
CA ILE A 102 14.93 11.13 -7.61
C ILE A 102 16.00 12.22 -7.59
N ARG A 103 15.79 13.28 -8.40
CA ARG A 103 16.76 14.33 -8.65
C ARG A 103 16.58 15.45 -7.63
N GLY A 104 17.22 15.27 -6.47
CA GLY A 104 17.40 16.34 -5.49
C GLY A 104 16.57 16.18 -4.21
N ARG A 105 16.56 17.24 -3.39
CA ARG A 105 15.91 17.23 -2.05
C ARG A 105 14.41 17.47 -2.13
N ALA A 106 13.96 18.42 -2.96
CA ALA A 106 12.55 18.79 -3.08
C ALA A 106 11.70 17.66 -3.66
N GLU A 107 12.17 17.00 -4.72
CA GLU A 107 11.47 15.86 -5.33
C GLU A 107 11.33 14.70 -4.34
N PHE A 108 12.40 14.39 -3.59
CA PHE A 108 12.36 13.37 -2.56
C PHE A 108 11.40 13.70 -1.42
N ALA A 109 11.45 14.95 -0.93
CA ALA A 109 10.53 15.41 0.11
C ALA A 109 9.07 15.29 -0.33
N ARG A 110 8.77 15.64 -1.59
CA ARG A 110 7.43 15.45 -2.18
C ARG A 110 7.06 13.97 -2.32
N TRP A 111 7.99 13.13 -2.73
CA TRP A 111 7.75 11.68 -2.84
C TRP A 111 7.39 11.05 -1.49
N VAL A 112 8.24 11.27 -0.46
CA VAL A 112 8.04 10.67 0.88
C VAL A 112 6.94 11.36 1.68
N GLY A 113 6.71 12.66 1.47
CA GLY A 113 5.74 13.45 2.23
C GLY A 113 4.35 13.52 1.62
N VAL A 114 4.21 13.27 0.30
CA VAL A 114 2.93 13.40 -0.40
C VAL A 114 2.60 12.16 -1.22
N GLN A 115 3.47 11.75 -2.15
CA GLN A 115 3.12 10.70 -3.11
C GLN A 115 2.98 9.32 -2.45
N ILE A 116 3.89 8.98 -1.52
CA ILE A 116 3.80 7.73 -0.74
C ILE A 116 2.60 7.77 0.22
N PRO A 117 2.44 8.77 1.11
CA PRO A 117 1.35 8.73 2.09
C PRO A 117 -0.04 8.72 1.47
N PHE A 118 -0.28 9.52 0.42
CA PHE A 118 -1.61 9.67 -0.17
C PHE A 118 -1.82 8.76 -1.38
N GLY A 119 -0.91 8.81 -2.35
CA GLY A 119 -1.03 8.08 -3.61
C GLY A 119 -0.77 6.58 -3.52
N THR A 120 -0.12 6.14 -2.44
CA THR A 120 0.20 4.71 -2.19
C THR A 120 -0.52 4.23 -0.93
N VAL A 121 -0.11 4.67 0.25
CA VAL A 121 -0.57 4.10 1.52
C VAL A 121 -2.05 4.34 1.76
N LEU A 122 -2.50 5.60 1.75
CA LEU A 122 -3.91 5.94 1.95
C LEU A 122 -4.77 5.25 0.89
N ALA A 123 -4.35 5.36 -0.37
CA ALA A 123 -5.10 4.81 -1.48
C ALA A 123 -5.26 3.28 -1.38
N GLU A 124 -4.16 2.55 -1.22
CA GLU A 124 -4.19 1.08 -1.19
C GLU A 124 -4.92 0.56 0.05
N GLU A 125 -4.68 1.12 1.23
CA GLU A 125 -5.33 0.59 2.44
C GLU A 125 -6.83 0.90 2.48
N LEU A 126 -7.28 2.05 1.96
CA LEU A 126 -8.71 2.32 1.80
C LEU A 126 -9.36 1.40 0.75
N LEU A 127 -8.72 1.23 -0.41
CA LEU A 127 -9.29 0.40 -1.49
C LEU A 127 -9.33 -1.08 -1.09
N PHE A 128 -8.24 -1.60 -0.52
CA PHE A 128 -8.11 -3.03 -0.29
C PHE A 128 -8.55 -3.46 1.12
N ARG A 129 -8.18 -2.74 2.19
CA ARG A 129 -8.37 -3.18 3.59
C ARG A 129 -9.62 -2.59 4.23
N SER A 130 -10.19 -1.55 3.62
CA SER A 130 -11.53 -1.05 3.89
C SER A 130 -12.52 -1.63 2.88
N VAL A 131 -12.58 -1.05 1.67
CA VAL A 131 -13.69 -1.25 0.74
C VAL A 131 -13.75 -2.68 0.20
N LEU A 132 -12.65 -3.18 -0.40
CA LEU A 132 -12.64 -4.53 -0.95
C LEU A 132 -12.77 -5.57 0.14
N HIS A 133 -12.04 -5.43 1.26
CA HIS A 133 -12.13 -6.33 2.41
C HIS A 133 -13.58 -6.51 2.87
N ALA A 134 -14.31 -5.42 3.14
CA ALA A 134 -15.70 -5.50 3.57
C ALA A 134 -16.57 -6.26 2.56
N GLN A 135 -16.40 -5.99 1.25
CA GLN A 135 -17.17 -6.65 0.21
C GLN A 135 -16.86 -8.14 0.05
N VAL A 136 -15.58 -8.53 -0.03
CA VAL A 136 -15.18 -9.93 -0.23
C VAL A 136 -15.48 -10.78 1.00
N ARG A 137 -15.41 -10.22 2.21
CA ARG A 137 -15.78 -10.93 3.45
C ARG A 137 -17.29 -11.17 3.54
N ARG A 138 -18.10 -10.23 3.04
CA ARG A 138 -19.56 -10.36 2.94
C ARG A 138 -19.98 -11.35 1.86
N ALA A 139 -19.29 -11.34 0.72
CA ALA A 139 -19.55 -12.25 -0.40
C ALA A 139 -19.10 -13.68 -0.12
N TRP A 140 -17.90 -13.85 0.42
CA TRP A 140 -17.26 -15.14 0.62
C TRP A 140 -16.56 -15.20 1.99
N PRO A 141 -17.28 -15.61 3.06
CA PRO A 141 -16.73 -15.63 4.43
C PRO A 141 -15.48 -16.49 4.61
N ARG A 142 -15.30 -17.55 3.81
CA ARG A 142 -14.09 -18.40 3.85
C ARG A 142 -13.03 -17.94 2.85
N ALA A 143 -13.41 -17.76 1.58
CA ALA A 143 -12.46 -17.47 0.51
C ALA A 143 -12.11 -15.98 0.33
N GLY A 144 -12.86 -15.06 0.94
CA GLY A 144 -12.73 -13.62 0.67
C GLY A 144 -11.34 -13.04 0.95
N GLY A 145 -10.63 -13.56 1.95
CA GLY A 145 -9.24 -13.15 2.21
C GLY A 145 -8.29 -13.51 1.06
N ALA A 146 -8.44 -14.70 0.47
CA ALA A 146 -7.65 -15.12 -0.68
C ALA A 146 -7.99 -14.30 -1.93
N VAL A 147 -9.28 -13.98 -2.15
CA VAL A 147 -9.70 -13.12 -3.27
C VAL A 147 -9.12 -11.71 -3.13
N GLY A 148 -9.19 -11.11 -1.94
CA GLY A 148 -8.61 -9.80 -1.67
C GLY A 148 -7.09 -9.78 -1.84
N ALA A 149 -6.40 -10.80 -1.32
CA ALA A 149 -4.96 -10.96 -1.46
C ALA A 149 -4.52 -11.14 -2.93
N LEU A 150 -5.23 -11.96 -3.70
CA LEU A 150 -4.96 -12.14 -5.13
C LEU A 150 -5.16 -10.83 -5.90
N ALA A 151 -6.26 -10.11 -5.64
CA ALA A 151 -6.51 -8.82 -6.27
C ALA A 151 -5.41 -7.80 -5.93
N PHE A 152 -4.94 -7.77 -4.68
CA PHE A 152 -3.83 -6.93 -4.26
C PHE A 152 -2.49 -7.35 -4.90
N GLY A 153 -2.25 -8.65 -5.08
CA GLY A 153 -1.10 -9.13 -5.84
C GLY A 153 -1.14 -8.68 -7.30
N LEU A 154 -2.28 -8.88 -7.97
CA LEU A 154 -2.47 -8.52 -9.37
C LEU A 154 -2.45 -7.01 -9.63
N TRP A 155 -2.82 -6.18 -8.65
CA TRP A 155 -2.63 -4.73 -8.69
C TRP A 155 -1.18 -4.31 -8.99
N HIS A 156 -0.20 -5.14 -8.61
CA HIS A 156 1.23 -4.84 -8.73
C HIS A 156 1.88 -5.31 -10.03
N VAL A 157 1.15 -5.92 -10.98
CA VAL A 157 1.73 -6.44 -12.22
C VAL A 157 2.37 -5.33 -13.07
N ARG A 158 1.64 -4.24 -13.36
CA ARG A 158 2.17 -3.11 -14.12
C ARG A 158 3.27 -2.35 -13.35
N PRO A 159 3.11 -2.03 -12.05
CA PRO A 159 4.21 -1.51 -11.24
C PRO A 159 5.49 -2.35 -11.33
N ALA A 160 5.41 -3.67 -11.15
CA ALA A 160 6.55 -4.58 -11.23
C ALA A 160 7.23 -4.53 -12.61
N ARG A 161 6.45 -4.54 -13.70
CA ARG A 161 6.99 -4.42 -15.07
C ARG A 161 7.72 -3.10 -15.29
N VAL A 162 7.20 -1.99 -14.75
CA VAL A 162 7.83 -0.66 -14.89
C VAL A 162 9.13 -0.60 -14.09
N ALA A 163 9.16 -1.19 -12.90
CA ALA A 163 10.37 -1.31 -12.08
C ALA A 163 11.37 -2.34 -12.64
N GLY A 164 10.96 -3.21 -13.57
CA GLY A 164 11.81 -4.32 -14.03
C GLY A 164 11.96 -5.44 -12.99
N ASP A 165 11.04 -5.50 -12.02
CA ASP A 165 11.00 -6.55 -11.01
C ASP A 165 10.44 -7.87 -11.56
N PRO A 166 10.81 -9.03 -10.99
CA PRO A 166 10.21 -10.31 -11.35
C PRO A 166 8.71 -10.33 -11.00
N VAL A 167 7.86 -10.16 -12.02
CA VAL A 167 6.39 -10.00 -11.86
C VAL A 167 5.77 -11.08 -10.97
N ALA A 168 6.11 -12.36 -11.19
CA ALA A 168 5.55 -13.45 -10.40
C ALA A 168 5.95 -13.38 -8.92
N ALA A 169 7.20 -13.03 -8.63
CA ALA A 169 7.68 -12.87 -7.26
C ALA A 169 7.02 -11.65 -6.60
N THR A 170 6.89 -10.52 -7.31
CA THR A 170 6.21 -9.32 -6.79
C THR A 170 4.75 -9.61 -6.49
N VAL A 171 4.02 -10.29 -7.37
CA VAL A 171 2.62 -10.70 -7.15
C VAL A 171 2.50 -11.62 -5.93
N ALA A 172 3.39 -12.60 -5.79
CA ALA A 172 3.36 -13.53 -4.66
C ALA A 172 3.65 -12.84 -3.32
N VAL A 173 4.71 -12.02 -3.27
CA VAL A 173 5.09 -11.27 -2.07
C VAL A 173 3.99 -10.29 -1.68
N THR A 174 3.48 -9.50 -2.62
CA THR A 174 2.43 -8.53 -2.33
C THR A 174 1.12 -9.20 -1.94
N ALA A 175 0.72 -10.33 -2.55
CA ALA A 175 -0.43 -11.11 -2.10
C ALA A 175 -0.25 -11.62 -0.66
N ALA A 176 0.93 -12.14 -0.31
CA ALA A 176 1.25 -12.55 1.06
C ALA A 176 1.20 -11.37 2.05
N SER A 177 1.75 -10.20 1.66
CA SER A 177 1.61 -8.96 2.43
C SER A 177 0.14 -8.55 2.61
N GLY A 178 -0.68 -8.73 1.57
CA GLY A 178 -2.12 -8.51 1.64
C GLY A 178 -2.81 -9.36 2.71
N LEU A 179 -2.45 -10.64 2.83
CA LEU A 179 -2.96 -11.51 3.91
C LEU A 179 -2.51 -11.04 5.30
N LEU A 180 -1.25 -10.62 5.44
CA LEU A 180 -0.74 -10.04 6.69
C LEU A 180 -1.51 -8.75 7.05
N PHE A 181 -1.72 -7.86 6.10
CA PHE A 181 -2.40 -6.58 6.33
C PHE A 181 -3.88 -6.80 6.66
N ASP A 182 -4.53 -7.77 6.02
CA ASP A 182 -5.88 -8.22 6.37
C ASP A 182 -5.95 -8.76 7.81
N ARG A 183 -4.93 -9.50 8.26
CA ARG A 183 -4.85 -9.99 9.65
C ARG A 183 -4.74 -8.84 10.63
N LEU A 184 -3.90 -7.84 10.34
CA LEU A 184 -3.72 -6.64 11.16
C LEU A 184 -5.00 -5.79 11.19
N ARG A 185 -5.65 -5.64 10.05
CA ARG A 185 -6.92 -4.91 9.90
C ARG A 185 -8.01 -5.46 10.82
N ARG A 186 -8.14 -6.78 10.94
CA ARG A 186 -9.17 -7.40 11.80
C ARG A 186 -9.03 -6.99 13.26
N ASP A 187 -7.81 -6.81 13.73
CA ASP A 187 -7.55 -6.54 15.15
C ASP A 187 -7.35 -5.05 15.47
N GLY A 188 -7.02 -4.21 14.48
CA GLY A 188 -6.63 -2.81 14.70
C GLY A 188 -7.29 -1.80 13.76
N GLY A 189 -8.30 -2.19 12.99
CA GLY A 189 -8.85 -1.31 11.95
C GLY A 189 -7.86 -1.06 10.81
N VAL A 190 -8.23 -0.22 9.85
CA VAL A 190 -7.38 0.11 8.69
C VAL A 190 -6.12 0.89 9.08
N LEU A 191 -6.12 1.56 10.23
CA LEU A 191 -4.98 2.32 10.69
C LEU A 191 -3.73 1.44 10.93
N ALA A 192 -3.93 0.21 11.40
CA ALA A 192 -2.82 -0.71 11.67
C ALA A 192 -2.00 -1.07 10.43
N PRO A 193 -2.59 -1.60 9.34
CA PRO A 193 -1.85 -1.81 8.11
C PRO A 193 -1.39 -0.48 7.47
N MET A 194 -2.13 0.63 7.59
CA MET A 194 -1.65 1.95 7.10
C MET A 194 -0.33 2.37 7.72
N LEU A 195 -0.19 2.33 9.05
CA LEU A 195 1.05 2.77 9.69
C LEU A 195 2.21 1.78 9.47
N LEU A 196 1.93 0.49 9.39
CA LEU A 196 2.94 -0.50 8.98
C LEU A 196 3.41 -0.23 7.54
N HIS A 197 2.46 -0.02 6.61
CA HIS A 197 2.74 0.22 5.22
C HIS A 197 3.51 1.54 5.00
N LEU A 198 3.14 2.60 5.73
CA LEU A 198 3.85 3.88 5.73
C LEU A 198 5.27 3.75 6.27
N SER A 199 5.44 3.07 7.40
CA SER A 199 6.76 2.91 8.03
C SER A 199 7.71 2.07 7.18
N VAL A 200 7.22 1.04 6.48
CA VAL A 200 8.04 0.28 5.51
C VAL A 200 8.47 1.17 4.34
N ASN A 201 7.56 1.89 3.70
CA ASN A 201 7.88 2.70 2.52
C ASN A 201 8.70 3.95 2.83
N VAL A 202 8.18 4.82 3.69
CA VAL A 202 8.86 6.08 4.05
C VAL A 202 10.12 5.78 4.84
N GLY A 203 10.07 4.85 5.80
CA GLY A 203 11.25 4.46 6.58
C GLY A 203 12.35 3.89 5.68
N GLY A 204 12.00 3.01 4.73
CA GLY A 204 12.95 2.44 3.78
C GLY A 204 13.58 3.49 2.86
N ALA A 205 12.77 4.41 2.33
CA ALA A 205 13.24 5.51 1.51
C ALA A 205 14.20 6.44 2.27
N LEU A 206 13.86 6.79 3.51
CA LEU A 206 14.70 7.63 4.37
C LEU A 206 16.01 6.91 4.76
N ALA A 207 15.92 5.63 5.13
CA ALA A 207 17.09 4.83 5.50
C ALA A 207 18.06 4.65 4.34
N ALA A 208 17.55 4.33 3.14
CA ALA A 208 18.37 4.23 1.92
C ALA A 208 19.06 5.55 1.59
N ARG A 209 18.32 6.68 1.62
CA ARG A 209 18.89 8.01 1.36
C ARG A 209 19.94 8.41 2.40
N TRP A 210 19.71 8.07 3.66
CA TRP A 210 20.66 8.34 4.74
C TRP A 210 21.94 7.52 4.58
N ALA A 211 21.81 6.21 4.30
CA ALA A 211 22.94 5.33 4.05
C ALA A 211 23.79 5.80 2.87
N ALA A 212 23.16 6.15 1.74
CA ALA A 212 23.85 6.70 0.57
C ALA A 212 24.57 8.02 0.88
N GLY A 213 23.94 8.89 1.67
CA GLY A 213 24.53 10.16 2.10
C GLY A 213 25.71 10.03 3.07
N ARG A 214 25.89 8.89 3.74
CA ARG A 214 27.10 8.59 4.54
C ARG A 214 28.30 8.22 3.69
N LEU A 215 28.09 7.53 2.56
CA LEU A 215 29.18 7.12 1.66
C LEU A 215 29.70 8.26 0.78
N ALA A 216 28.90 9.32 0.60
CA ALA A 216 29.27 10.48 -0.22
C ALA A 216 30.02 11.60 0.57
N ARG A 217 30.30 11.38 1.86
CA ARG A 217 31.09 12.28 2.72
C ARG A 217 32.47 11.67 2.93
#